data_AF-A0A7C9DPZ1-F1
#
_entry.id   AF-A0A7C9DPZ1-F1
#
_cell.length_a   1.000
_cell.length_b   1.000
_cell.length_c   1.000
_cell.angle_alpha   90.00
_cell.angle_beta   90.00
_cell.angle_gamma   90.00
#
_symmetry.space_group_name_H-M   'P 1'
#
loop_
_entity.id
_entity.type
_entity.pdbx_description
1 polymer ?
#
loop_
_entity_poly.entity_id
_entity_poly.type
_entity_poly.pdbx_seq_one_letter_code
_entity_poly.pdbx_strand_id
1 'polypeptide(L)'
;ICAFREAREVKALIEELDRIARSHNRLASLLTLSFETVSQKEALSLEKGPFTSQVVIGRDKDRDNIIRMLLESSSAQETFSVVCIVGIGGMGKTTLAQYVFSDER
;
A
#
# COMPACT_ATOMS: atom_id res chain seq x y z
N ILE A 1 35.48 22.24 44.54
CA ILE A 1 35.30 20.80 44.17
C ILE A 1 33.86 20.51 43.67
N CYS A 2 32.81 21.24 44.08
CA CYS A 2 31.42 21.00 43.64
C CYS A 2 31.11 21.30 42.16
N ALA A 3 31.66 22.37 41.58
CA ALA A 3 31.39 22.73 40.17
C ALA A 3 31.82 21.64 39.16
N PHE A 4 32.80 20.81 39.52
CA PHE A 4 33.25 19.71 38.67
C PHE A 4 32.30 18.49 38.72
N ARG A 5 31.49 18.35 39.78
CA ARG A 5 30.49 17.28 39.90
C ARG A 5 29.27 17.59 39.03
N GLU A 6 28.78 18.82 39.08
CA GLU A 6 27.68 19.29 38.20
C GLU A 6 28.08 19.20 36.73
N ALA A 7 29.31 19.59 36.39
CA ALA A 7 29.82 19.44 35.02
C ALA A 7 29.89 17.97 34.57
N ARG A 8 30.16 17.03 35.48
CA ARG A 8 30.14 15.58 35.18
C ARG A 8 28.72 15.06 34.98
N GLU A 9 27.76 15.53 35.78
CA GLU A 9 26.35 15.17 35.65
C GLU A 9 25.75 15.69 34.34
N VAL A 10 26.04 16.94 33.98
CA VAL A 10 25.63 17.53 32.69
C VAL A 10 26.28 16.79 31.53
N LYS A 11 27.56 16.44 31.64
CA LYS A 11 28.26 15.65 30.61
C LYS A 11 27.66 14.27 30.43
N ALA A 12 27.30 13.59 31.52
CA ALA A 12 26.63 12.29 31.46
C ALA A 12 25.24 12.37 30.81
N LEU A 13 24.48 13.44 31.07
CA LEU A 13 23.18 13.67 30.42
C LEU A 13 23.32 13.94 28.92
N ILE A 14 24.35 14.67 28.49
CA ILE A 14 24.62 14.93 27.07
C ILE A 14 25.02 13.63 26.35
N GLU A 15 25.86 12.81 26.97
CA GLU A 15 26.26 11.50 26.43
C GLU A 15 25.04 10.57 26.28
N GLU A 16 24.10 10.62 27.21
CA GLU A 16 22.87 9.83 27.15
C GLU A 16 21.91 10.34 26.07
N LEU A 17 21.77 11.65 25.91
CA LEU A 17 20.98 12.23 24.82
C LEU A 17 21.59 11.88 23.45
N ASP A 18 22.92 11.90 23.33
CA ASP A 18 23.63 11.52 22.11
C ASP A 18 23.52 10.01 21.81
N ARG A 19 23.46 9.16 22.85
CA ARG A 19 23.13 7.74 22.72
C ARG A 19 21.73 7.54 22.14
N ILE A 20 20.73 8.29 22.63
CA ILE A 20 19.34 8.23 22.14
C ILE A 20 19.25 8.79 20.72
N ALA A 21 19.91 9.91 20.42
CA ALA A 21 19.92 10.52 19.09
C ALA A 21 20.54 9.58 18.04
N ARG A 22 21.66 8.91 18.38
CA ARG A 22 22.27 7.88 17.53
C ARG A 22 21.37 6.66 17.35
N SER A 23 20.64 6.24 18.38
CA SER A 23 19.63 5.18 18.29
C SER A 23 18.50 5.56 17.34
N HIS A 24 17.98 6.80 17.44
CA HIS A 24 16.94 7.32 16.56
C HIS A 24 17.38 7.42 15.10
N ASN A 25 18.63 7.82 14.82
CA ASN A 25 19.16 7.85 13.45
C ASN A 25 19.34 6.44 12.86
N ARG A 26 19.65 5.45 13.71
CA ARG A 26 19.76 4.04 13.31
C ARG A 26 18.39 3.41 12.99
N LEU A 27 17.32 3.95 13.57
CA LEU A 27 15.93 3.60 13.24
C LEU A 27 15.37 4.48 12.13
N ALA A 28 15.94 5.66 11.88
CA ALA A 28 15.54 6.54 10.77
C ALA A 28 15.81 5.88 9.43
N SER A 29 16.89 5.10 9.25
CA SER A 29 17.08 4.32 8.02
C SER A 29 16.04 3.20 7.83
N LEU A 30 15.54 2.61 8.92
CA LEU A 30 14.42 1.67 8.87
C LEU A 30 13.07 2.37 8.61
N LEU A 31 12.88 3.59 9.14
CA LEU A 31 11.70 4.43 8.94
C LEU A 31 11.66 5.10 7.56
N THR A 32 12.80 5.50 7.01
CA THR A 32 12.94 6.00 5.64
C THR A 32 12.62 4.89 4.64
N LEU A 33 13.04 3.64 4.90
CA LEU A 33 12.54 2.50 4.14
C LEU A 33 11.02 2.30 4.28
N SER A 34 10.40 2.72 5.40
CA SER A 34 8.94 2.70 5.56
C SER A 34 8.22 3.94 5.02
N PHE A 35 8.93 5.02 4.68
CA PHE A 35 8.36 6.26 4.15
C PHE A 35 8.61 6.43 2.64
N GLU A 36 9.75 5.97 2.12
CA GLU A 36 9.99 5.85 0.67
C GLU A 36 9.12 4.75 0.04
N THR A 37 8.60 3.80 0.82
CA THR A 37 7.57 2.84 0.37
C THR A 37 6.15 3.41 0.38
N VAL A 38 5.95 4.69 0.73
CA VAL A 38 4.64 5.37 0.60
C VAL A 38 4.53 6.18 -0.70
N SER A 39 5.54 6.13 -1.58
CA SER A 39 5.43 6.68 -2.95
C SER A 39 5.58 5.65 -4.08
N GLN A 40 5.63 4.36 -3.76
CA GLN A 40 5.14 3.33 -4.67
C GLN A 40 4.00 2.60 -3.98
N LYS A 41 2.88 2.52 -4.67
CA LYS A 41 1.75 1.68 -4.31
C LYS A 41 2.22 0.23 -4.21
N GLU A 42 2.77 -0.18 -3.09
CA GLU A 42 2.63 -1.56 -2.66
C GLU A 42 1.17 -1.70 -2.26
N ALA A 43 0.34 -2.02 -3.26
CA ALA A 43 -0.80 -2.86 -3.00
C ALA A 43 -0.28 -3.94 -2.06
N LEU A 44 -0.75 -3.95 -0.81
CA LEU A 44 -0.48 -5.02 0.12
C LEU A 44 -0.57 -6.30 -0.69
N SER A 45 0.58 -6.92 -0.96
CA SER A 45 0.67 -8.28 -1.42
C SER A 45 0.19 -9.11 -0.24
N LEU A 46 -1.13 -9.08 -0.04
CA LEU A 46 -1.83 -10.32 0.23
C LEU A 46 -1.40 -11.16 -0.97
N GLU A 47 -0.41 -12.02 -0.76
CA GLU A 47 -0.22 -13.15 -1.63
C GLU A 47 -1.62 -13.68 -1.84
N LYS A 48 -2.16 -13.45 -3.04
CA LYS A 48 -3.43 -14.02 -3.45
C LYS A 48 -3.11 -15.51 -3.42
N GLY A 49 -3.36 -16.15 -2.27
CA GLY A 49 -3.45 -17.60 -2.19
C GLY A 49 -4.31 -18.03 -3.38
N PRO A 50 -3.97 -19.17 -4.01
CA PRO A 50 -4.59 -19.59 -5.27
C PRO A 50 -6.07 -19.31 -5.16
N PHE A 51 -6.57 -18.43 -6.04
CA PHE A 51 -7.94 -17.95 -6.02
C PHE A 51 -8.82 -19.20 -5.95
N THR A 52 -9.30 -19.49 -4.75
CA THR A 52 -10.10 -20.68 -4.48
C THR A 52 -11.46 -20.39 -5.05
N SER A 53 -11.59 -20.51 -6.38
CA SER A 53 -12.81 -20.38 -7.19
C SER A 53 -13.92 -19.66 -6.44
N GLN A 54 -13.74 -18.36 -6.13
CA GLN A 54 -14.75 -17.67 -5.34
C GLN A 54 -15.97 -17.54 -6.25
N VAL A 55 -17.04 -18.24 -5.88
CA VAL A 55 -18.30 -18.19 -6.61
C VAL A 55 -18.91 -16.82 -6.40
N VAL A 56 -18.79 -15.94 -7.39
CA VAL A 56 -19.46 -14.64 -7.42
C VAL A 56 -20.81 -14.83 -8.10
N ILE A 57 -21.91 -14.57 -7.37
CA ILE A 57 -23.27 -14.80 -7.86
C ILE A 57 -23.91 -13.46 -8.25
N GLY A 58 -24.64 -13.44 -9.38
CA GLY A 58 -25.48 -12.32 -9.78
C GLY A 58 -24.72 -11.09 -10.30
N ARG A 59 -23.42 -11.24 -10.58
CA ARG A 59 -22.55 -10.17 -11.11
C ARG A 59 -22.03 -10.46 -12.51
N ASP A 60 -22.49 -11.54 -13.16
CA ASP A 60 -22.04 -11.93 -14.51
C ASP A 60 -22.22 -10.81 -15.53
N LYS A 61 -23.38 -10.15 -15.51
CA LYS A 61 -23.67 -9.02 -16.41
C LYS A 61 -22.74 -7.83 -16.19
N ASP A 62 -22.45 -7.51 -14.93
CA ASP A 62 -21.55 -6.41 -14.58
C ASP A 62 -20.12 -6.73 -15.06
N ARG A 63 -19.66 -7.97 -14.82
CA ARG A 63 -18.36 -8.48 -15.28
C ARG A 63 -18.24 -8.36 -16.79
N ASP A 64 -19.20 -8.92 -17.53
CA ASP A 64 -19.17 -8.96 -19.00
C ASP A 64 -19.23 -7.56 -19.62
N ASN A 65 -19.91 -6.62 -18.97
CA ASN A 65 -19.96 -5.23 -19.43
C ASN A 65 -18.60 -4.53 -19.26
N ILE A 66 -17.95 -4.71 -18.11
CA ILE A 66 -16.62 -4.12 -17.85
C ILE A 66 -15.58 -4.69 -18.83
N ILE A 67 -15.58 -6.01 -19.06
CA ILE A 67 -14.65 -6.65 -20.02
C ILE A 67 -14.85 -6.07 -21.41
N ARG A 68 -16.11 -5.94 -21.85
CA ARG A 68 -16.41 -5.35 -23.15
C ARG A 68 -15.89 -3.92 -23.28
N MET A 69 -16.12 -3.08 -22.26
CA MET A 69 -15.59 -1.70 -22.25
C MET A 69 -14.07 -1.67 -22.38
N LEU A 70 -13.37 -2.57 -21.69
CA LEU A 70 -11.90 -2.68 -21.76
C LEU A 70 -11.44 -3.13 -23.16
N LEU A 71 -12.09 -4.12 -23.76
CA LEU A 71 -11.74 -4.63 -25.09
C LEU A 71 -12.07 -3.64 -26.22
N GLU A 72 -13.24 -2.98 -26.15
CA GLU A 72 -13.65 -1.97 -27.14
C GLU A 72 -12.72 -0.74 -27.12
N SER A 73 -12.24 -0.35 -25.93
CA SER A 73 -11.31 0.77 -25.79
C SER A 73 -9.93 0.53 -26.41
N SER A 74 -9.56 -0.72 -26.71
CA SER A 74 -8.32 -1.04 -27.45
C SER A 74 -8.39 -0.69 -28.95
N SER A 75 -9.57 -0.34 -29.48
CA SER A 75 -9.76 -0.03 -30.91
C SER A 75 -9.63 1.46 -31.26
N ALA A 76 -9.66 2.33 -30.24
CA ALA A 76 -9.41 3.76 -30.40
C ALA A 76 -7.91 4.04 -30.21
N GLN A 77 -7.39 5.11 -30.83
CA GLN A 77 -5.98 5.55 -30.77
C GLN A 77 -5.52 6.00 -29.36
N GLU A 78 -6.20 5.58 -28.29
CA GLU A 78 -5.86 5.89 -26.90
C GLU A 78 -4.91 4.83 -26.34
N THR A 79 -3.80 5.29 -25.76
CA THR A 79 -2.73 4.43 -25.24
C THR A 79 -3.09 3.74 -23.92
N PHE A 80 -4.16 4.15 -23.24
CA PHE A 80 -4.68 3.47 -22.04
C PHE A 80 -6.16 3.80 -21.79
N SER A 81 -6.90 2.87 -21.17
CA SER A 81 -8.31 3.00 -20.80
C SER A 81 -8.49 2.70 -19.32
N VAL A 82 -9.42 3.42 -18.67
CA VAL A 82 -9.69 3.29 -17.22
C VAL A 82 -11.18 3.10 -16.98
N VAL A 83 -11.53 2.06 -16.21
CA VAL A 83 -12.89 1.82 -15.73
C VAL A 83 -12.92 1.92 -14.20
N CYS A 84 -13.70 2.86 -13.67
CA CYS A 84 -13.86 3.07 -12.24
C CYS A 84 -15.11 2.38 -11.70
N ILE A 85 -14.99 1.54 -10.66
CA ILE A 85 -16.11 0.93 -9.95
C ILE A 85 -16.44 1.77 -8.70
N VAL A 86 -17.62 2.37 -8.65
CA VAL A 86 -18.06 3.27 -7.57
C VAL A 86 -19.25 2.69 -6.79
N GLY A 87 -19.40 3.08 -5.52
CA GLY A 87 -20.49 2.63 -4.66
C GLY A 87 -20.14 2.61 -3.17
N ILE A 88 -21.14 2.35 -2.33
CA ILE A 88 -21.02 2.33 -0.86
C ILE A 88 -20.08 1.21 -0.40
N GLY A 89 -19.52 1.32 0.81
CA GLY A 89 -18.73 0.26 1.45
C GLY A 89 -19.49 -1.07 1.53
N GLY A 90 -18.79 -2.20 1.46
CA GLY A 90 -19.40 -3.54 1.57
C GLY A 90 -20.12 -4.06 0.31
N MET A 91 -20.28 -3.27 -0.76
CA MET A 91 -21.01 -3.68 -1.97
C MET A 91 -20.28 -4.68 -2.89
N GLY A 92 -19.08 -5.13 -2.50
CA GLY A 92 -18.28 -6.06 -3.31
C GLY A 92 -17.60 -5.42 -4.53
N LYS A 93 -17.26 -4.12 -4.49
CA LYS A 93 -16.53 -3.43 -5.58
C LYS A 93 -15.19 -4.10 -5.89
N THR A 94 -14.40 -4.37 -4.85
CA THR A 94 -13.12 -5.08 -4.98
C THR A 94 -13.33 -6.51 -5.45
N THR A 95 -14.40 -7.17 -5.00
CA THR A 95 -14.79 -8.52 -5.47
C THR A 95 -15.10 -8.52 -6.97
N LEU A 96 -15.86 -7.54 -7.47
CA LEU A 96 -16.15 -7.40 -8.89
C LEU A 96 -14.88 -7.11 -9.71
N ALA A 97 -13.99 -6.24 -9.22
CA ALA A 97 -12.71 -5.98 -9.88
C ALA A 97 -11.84 -7.24 -9.98
N GLN A 98 -11.78 -8.03 -8.90
CA GLN A 98 -11.07 -9.31 -8.90
C GLN A 98 -11.74 -10.32 -9.84
N TYR A 99 -13.08 -10.35 -9.89
CA TYR A 99 -13.84 -11.25 -10.74
C TYR A 99 -13.62 -10.99 -12.23
N VAL A 100 -13.55 -9.70 -12.61
CA VAL A 100 -13.17 -9.28 -13.96
C VAL A 100 -11.73 -9.66 -14.28
N PHE A 101 -10.79 -9.41 -13.36
CA PHE A 101 -9.36 -9.71 -13.56
C PHE A 101 -9.06 -11.20 -13.74
N SER A 102 -9.84 -12.07 -13.09
CA SER A 102 -9.70 -13.52 -13.19
C SER A 102 -10.39 -14.14 -14.40
N ASP A 103 -11.04 -13.33 -15.25
CA ASP A 103 -11.62 -13.80 -16.50
C ASP A 103 -10.52 -14.07 -17.55
N GLU A 104 -10.64 -15.15 -18.32
CA GLU A 104 -9.59 -15.61 -19.25
C GLU A 104 -9.68 -14.96 -20.65
N ARG A 105 -10.71 -14.15 -20.91
CA ARG A 105 -10.94 -13.53 -22.22
C ARG A 105 -10.04 -12.33 -22.52
#